data_AF-A0A838VGM2-F1
#
_entry.id   AF-A0A838VGM2-F1
#
_cell.length_a   1.000
_cell.length_b   1.000
_cell.length_c   1.000
_cell.angle_alpha   90.00
_cell.angle_beta   90.00
_cell.angle_gamma   90.00
#
_symmetry.space_group_name_H-M   'P 1'
#
loop_
_entity.id
_entity.type
_entity.pdbx_description
1 polymer ?
#
loop_
_entity_poly.entity_id
_entity_poly.type
_entity_poly.pdbx_seq_one_letter_code
_entity_poly.pdbx_strand_id
1 'polypeptide(L)'
;GIEAEIVDLRTLRPLDTGAVLASLAKTNRMIVVEEGWPVCSIASEICAVAMEQGFDDLDAPVLRVTNEDVPMPYAANLEKAAMVNADRVVAAAKKVCYR
;
A
#
# COMPACT_ATOMS: atom_id res chain seq x y z
N GLY A 1 -7.11 18.55 -3.14
CA GLY A 1 -6.08 18.58 -4.21
C GLY A 1 -5.94 17.20 -4.81
N ILE A 2 -5.45 16.26 -4.01
CA ILE A 2 -5.75 14.83 -4.09
C ILE A 2 -6.59 14.52 -2.85
N GLU A 3 -7.67 13.76 -2.99
CA GLU A 3 -8.46 13.26 -1.87
C GLU A 3 -8.25 11.74 -1.80
N ALA A 4 -7.95 11.23 -0.61
CA ALA A 4 -7.63 9.83 -0.40
C ALA A 4 -8.70 9.20 0.48
N GLU A 5 -9.23 8.07 0.04
CA GLU A 5 -10.01 7.17 0.88
C GLU A 5 -9.03 6.25 1.63
N ILE A 6 -9.14 6.21 2.96
CA ILE A 6 -8.26 5.40 3.82
C ILE A 6 -9.05 4.18 4.29
N VAL A 7 -8.58 3.00 3.88
CA VAL A 7 -9.13 1.72 4.31
C VAL A 7 -8.19 1.11 5.35
N ASP A 8 -8.65 1.01 6.58
CA ASP A 8 -8.02 0.21 7.63
C ASP A 8 -8.53 -1.23 7.53
N LEU A 9 -7.63 -2.16 7.20
CA LEU A 9 -7.98 -3.55 6.93
C LEU A 9 -8.51 -4.27 8.17
N ARG A 10 -8.02 -3.93 9.37
CA ARG A 10 -8.28 -4.57 10.67
C ARG A 10 -7.95 -6.07 10.77
N THR A 11 -8.37 -6.88 9.79
CA THR A 11 -8.20 -8.32 9.72
C THR A 11 -7.39 -8.67 8.48
N LEU A 12 -6.28 -9.37 8.67
CA LEU A 12 -5.46 -9.88 7.56
C LEU A 12 -5.97 -11.22 7.03
N ARG A 13 -6.59 -12.03 7.90
CA ARG A 13 -7.11 -13.34 7.52
C ARG A 13 -8.39 -13.68 8.28
N PRO A 14 -9.55 -13.81 7.59
CA PRO A 14 -9.73 -13.54 6.17
C PRO A 14 -9.60 -12.03 5.86
N LEU A 15 -8.94 -11.71 4.75
CA LEU A 15 -8.84 -10.34 4.25
C LEU A 15 -10.21 -9.88 3.75
N ASP A 16 -10.66 -8.68 4.13
CA ASP A 16 -11.88 -8.07 3.59
C ASP A 16 -11.63 -7.50 2.19
N THR A 17 -11.56 -8.39 1.20
CA THR A 17 -11.33 -8.03 -0.20
C THR A 17 -12.49 -7.21 -0.77
N GLY A 18 -13.71 -7.40 -0.26
CA GLY A 18 -14.89 -6.65 -0.69
C GLY A 18 -14.74 -5.16 -0.41
N ALA A 19 -14.32 -4.78 0.80
CA ALA A 19 -14.08 -3.39 1.16
C ALA A 19 -12.95 -2.76 0.31
N VAL A 20 -11.85 -3.50 0.10
CA VAL A 20 -10.72 -3.02 -0.71
C VAL A 20 -11.13 -2.78 -2.16
N LEU A 21 -11.80 -3.75 -2.79
CA LEU A 21 -12.22 -3.66 -4.19
C LEU A 21 -13.29 -2.60 -4.41
N ALA A 22 -14.22 -2.42 -3.45
CA ALA A 22 -15.21 -1.34 -3.52
C ALA A 22 -14.56 0.05 -3.48
N SER A 23 -13.55 0.24 -2.63
CA SER A 23 -12.78 1.50 -2.60
C SER A 23 -11.95 1.68 -3.88
N LEU A 24 -11.38 0.61 -4.43
CA LEU A 24 -10.63 0.66 -5.68
C LEU A 24 -11.55 1.07 -6.85
N ALA A 25 -12.70 0.43 -7.02
CA ALA A 25 -13.66 0.75 -8.08
C ALA A 25 -14.13 2.21 -8.06
N LYS A 26 -14.20 2.82 -6.87
CA LYS A 26 -14.57 4.22 -6.69
C LYS A 26 -13.46 5.21 -7.04
N THR A 27 -12.19 4.84 -6.85
CA THR A 27 -11.05 5.76 -6.90
C THR A 27 -10.09 5.50 -8.07
N ASN A 28 -10.21 4.32 -8.68
CA ASN A 28 -9.43 3.82 -9.81
C ASN A 28 -7.90 3.73 -9.57
N ARG A 29 -7.44 4.03 -8.35
CA ARG A 29 -6.02 4.10 -7.98
C ARG A 29 -5.88 3.68 -6.53
N MET A 30 -4.83 2.92 -6.23
CA MET A 30 -4.55 2.55 -4.85
C MET A 30 -3.05 2.42 -4.58
N ILE A 31 -2.70 2.65 -3.32
CA ILE A 31 -1.41 2.30 -2.74
C ILE A 31 -1.67 1.46 -1.50
N VAL A 32 -0.75 0.55 -1.18
CA VAL A 32 -0.82 -0.27 0.03
C VAL A 32 0.33 0.10 0.95
N VAL A 33 0.04 0.34 2.22
CA VAL A 33 1.04 0.74 3.22
C VAL A 33 1.14 -0.36 4.27
N GLU A 34 2.36 -0.80 4.56
CA GLU A 34 2.63 -1.90 5.49
C GLU A 34 3.97 -1.66 6.21
N GLU A 35 4.10 -2.01 7.49
CA GLU A 35 5.37 -1.94 8.22
C GLU A 35 6.22 -3.23 8.09
N GLY A 36 5.75 -4.19 7.31
CA GLY A 36 6.46 -5.43 6.99
C GLY A 36 7.56 -5.22 5.96
N TRP A 37 8.30 -6.30 5.67
CA TRP A 37 9.23 -6.36 4.55
C TRP A 37 8.49 -6.36 3.21
N PRO A 38 9.15 -5.93 2.12
CA PRO A 38 8.50 -5.87 0.80
C PRO A 38 8.24 -7.22 0.16
N VAL A 39 8.96 -8.28 0.54
CA VAL A 39 8.84 -9.59 -0.13
C VAL A 39 7.84 -10.47 0.62
N CYS A 40 6.94 -11.13 -0.12
CA CYS A 40 5.94 -12.06 0.44
C CYS A 40 5.06 -11.46 1.56
N SER A 41 4.65 -10.20 1.41
CA SER A 41 3.93 -9.45 2.43
C SER A 41 2.42 -9.35 2.17
N ILE A 42 1.67 -8.76 3.11
CA ILE A 42 0.23 -8.49 2.92
C ILE A 42 0.01 -7.53 1.77
N ALA A 43 0.90 -6.54 1.60
CA ALA A 43 0.84 -5.65 0.45
C ALA A 43 0.96 -6.40 -0.88
N SER A 44 1.75 -7.48 -0.94
CA SER A 44 1.84 -8.33 -2.14
C SER A 44 0.54 -9.07 -2.43
N GLU A 45 -0.11 -9.60 -1.39
CA GLU A 45 -1.42 -10.28 -1.51
C GLU A 45 -2.50 -9.32 -2.01
N ILE A 46 -2.57 -8.10 -1.46
CA ILE A 46 -3.55 -7.08 -1.89
C ILE A 46 -3.31 -6.68 -3.34
N CYS A 47 -2.06 -6.54 -3.78
CA CYS A 47 -1.75 -6.30 -5.18
C CYS A 47 -2.23 -7.44 -6.08
N ALA A 48 -2.06 -8.69 -5.66
CA ALA A 48 -2.54 -9.86 -6.41
C ALA A 48 -4.07 -9.85 -6.51
N VAL A 49 -4.79 -9.63 -5.41
CA VAL A 49 -6.25 -9.50 -5.39
C VAL A 49 -6.74 -8.37 -6.31
N ALA A 50 -6.13 -7.20 -6.22
CA ALA A 50 -6.49 -6.06 -7.07
C ALA A 50 -6.28 -6.37 -8.56
N MET A 51 -5.20 -7.08 -8.90
CA MET A 51 -4.92 -7.49 -10.28
C MET A 51 -5.84 -8.62 -10.77
N GLU A 52 -6.21 -9.57 -9.92
CA GLU A 52 -7.06 -10.70 -10.32
C GLU A 52 -8.55 -10.34 -10.38
N GLN A 53 -9.00 -9.43 -9.50
CA GLN A 53 -10.43 -9.18 -9.27
C GLN A 53 -10.85 -7.73 -9.55
N GLY A 54 -9.92 -6.77 -9.61
CA GLY A 54 -10.22 -5.34 -9.79
C GLY A 54 -9.42 -4.68 -10.91
N PHE A 55 -8.84 -5.45 -11.84
CA PHE A 55 -7.95 -4.92 -12.87
C PHE A 55 -8.62 -3.89 -13.78
N ASP A 56 -9.87 -4.12 -14.16
CA ASP A 56 -10.60 -3.23 -15.06
C ASP A 56 -10.84 -1.83 -14.46
N ASP A 57 -10.77 -1.71 -13.13
CA ASP A 57 -10.91 -0.43 -12.43
C ASP A 57 -9.58 0.33 -12.28
N LEU A 58 -8.42 -0.29 -12.53
CA LEU A 58 -7.10 0.30 -12.28
C LEU A 58 -6.65 1.24 -13.42
N ASP A 59 -6.51 2.53 -13.11
CA ASP A 59 -5.93 3.55 -13.99
C ASP A 59 -4.41 3.73 -13.80
N ALA A 60 -3.82 3.02 -12.83
CA ALA A 60 -2.39 3.06 -12.51
C ALA A 60 -1.98 1.77 -11.79
N PRO A 61 -0.69 1.38 -11.86
CA PRO A 61 -0.19 0.25 -11.10
C PRO A 61 -0.37 0.48 -9.59
N VAL A 62 -0.74 -0.58 -8.88
CA VAL A 62 -0.77 -0.57 -7.42
C VAL A 62 0.65 -0.46 -6.89
N LEU A 63 0.94 0.57 -6.11
CA LEU A 63 2.24 0.72 -5.45
C LEU A 63 2.17 0.24 -4.00
N ARG A 64 3.28 -0.29 -3.52
CA ARG A 64 3.44 -0.75 -2.14
C ARG A 64 4.46 0.14 -1.44
N VAL A 65 4.13 0.58 -0.24
CA VAL A 65 4.99 1.37 0.63
C VAL A 65 5.26 0.53 1.86
N THR A 66 6.44 -0.06 1.91
CA THR A 66 6.87 -0.97 2.99
C THR A 66 8.08 -0.42 3.73
N ASN A 67 8.46 -1.09 4.81
CA ASN A 67 9.78 -0.93 5.40
C ASN A 67 10.88 -1.36 4.41
N GLU A 68 12.10 -0.92 4.69
CA GLU A 68 13.30 -1.39 3.98
C GLU A 68 13.51 -2.89 4.18
N ASP A 69 14.07 -3.57 3.18
CA ASP A 69 14.34 -5.01 3.20
C ASP A 69 15.62 -5.34 3.97
N VAL A 70 15.60 -4.98 5.25
CA VAL A 70 16.72 -5.19 6.18
C VAL A 70 16.18 -5.65 7.54
N PRO A 71 16.95 -6.43 8.31
CA PRO A 71 16.67 -6.64 9.73
C PRO A 71 16.62 -5.30 10.47
N MET A 72 15.65 -5.13 11.37
CA MET A 72 15.44 -3.87 12.06
C MET A 72 16.69 -3.45 12.85
N PRO A 73 17.33 -2.31 12.51
CA PRO A 73 18.53 -1.85 13.20
C PRO A 73 18.20 -1.19 14.54
N TYR A 74 19.08 -1.37 15.52
CA TYR A 74 18.91 -0.80 16.87
C TYR A 74 19.14 0.72 16.94
N ALA A 75 20.08 1.25 16.15
CA ALA A 75 20.43 2.66 16.20
C ALA A 75 19.23 3.50 15.73
N ALA A 76 18.75 4.43 16.58
CA ALA A 76 17.51 5.17 16.35
C ALA A 76 17.45 5.95 15.02
N ASN A 77 18.60 6.38 14.49
CA ASN A 77 18.68 7.01 13.18
C ASN A 77 18.44 6.01 12.03
N LEU A 78 18.95 4.78 12.18
CA LEU A 78 18.77 3.71 11.19
C LEU A 78 17.39 3.08 11.29
N GLU A 79 16.83 2.95 12.50
CA GLU A 79 15.45 2.46 12.71
C GLU A 79 14.45 3.36 11.97
N LYS A 80 14.56 4.68 12.17
CA LYS A 80 13.74 5.67 11.46
C LYS A 80 13.92 5.65 9.94
N ALA A 81 15.12 5.31 9.46
CA ALA A 81 15.40 5.20 8.04
C ALA A 81 14.83 3.91 7.42
N ALA A 82 14.77 2.83 8.21
CA ALA A 82 14.20 1.55 7.78
C ALA A 82 12.67 1.53 7.78
N MET A 83 12.05 2.31 8.68
CA MET A 83 10.58 2.37 8.79
C MET A 83 9.92 3.19 7.67
N VAL A 84 8.71 2.79 7.32
CA VAL A 84 7.79 3.60 6.50
C VAL A 84 7.47 4.93 7.21
N ASN A 85 7.29 5.98 6.42
CA ASN A 85 6.95 7.31 6.93
C ASN A 85 5.97 8.03 6.00
N ALA A 86 5.39 9.13 6.50
CA ALA A 86 4.38 9.91 5.78
C ALA A 86 4.89 10.44 4.43
N ASP A 87 6.15 10.85 4.34
CA ASP A 87 6.71 11.39 3.10
C ASP A 87 6.77 10.35 1.99
N ARG A 88 7.12 9.10 2.33
CA ARG A 88 7.10 7.96 1.39
C ARG A 88 5.67 7.65 0.90
N VAL A 89 4.69 7.70 1.79
CA VAL A 89 3.27 7.49 1.44
C VAL A 89 2.78 8.59 0.50
N VAL A 90 3.09 9.85 0.81
CA VAL A 90 2.72 11.00 -0.05
C VAL A 90 3.41 10.93 -1.41
N ALA A 91 4.68 10.54 -1.47
CA ALA A 91 5.40 10.37 -2.73
C ALA A 91 4.78 9.27 -3.60
N ALA A 92 4.39 8.14 -3.00
CA ALA A 92 3.70 7.06 -3.71
C ALA A 92 2.32 7.51 -4.21
N ALA A 93 1.53 8.22 -3.39
CA ALA A 93 0.23 8.76 -3.78
C ALA A 93 0.34 9.73 -4.96
N LYS A 94 1.33 10.65 -4.93
CA LYS A 94 1.59 11.56 -6.05
C LYS A 94 1.99 10.82 -7.32
N LYS A 95 2.83 9.79 -7.21
CA LYS A 95 3.27 8.96 -8.33
C LYS A 95 2.11 8.26 -9.02
N VAL A 96 1.18 7.64 -8.29
CA VAL A 96 0.00 7.00 -8.90
C VAL A 96 -1.01 8.00 -9.47
N CYS A 97 -1.01 9.24 -8.98
CA CYS A 97 -1.84 10.34 -9.49
C CYS A 97 -1.16 11.15 -10.62
N TYR A 98 0.06 10.79 -11.03
CA TYR A 98 0.86 11.51 -12.04
C TYR A 98 1.04 13.01 -11.72
N ARG A 99 1.39 13.32 -10.46
CA ARG A 99 1.64 14.69 -9.97
C ARG A 99 2.99 14.85 -9.29
#